data_AF-A0A7Y5FH76-F1
#
_entry.id   AF-A0A7Y5FH76-F1
#
_cell.length_a   1.000
_cell.length_b   1.000
_cell.length_c   1.000
_cell.angle_alpha   90.00
_cell.angle_beta   90.00
_cell.angle_gamma   90.00
#
_symmetry.space_group_name_H-M   'P 1'
#
loop_
_entity.id
_entity.type
_entity.pdbx_description
1 polymer ?
#
loop_
_entity_poly.entity_id
_entity_poly.type
_entity_poly.pdbx_seq_one_letter_code
_entity_poly.pdbx_strand_id
1 'polypeptide(L)'
;MVQRWIIDQCQFFVEEYGVDGFRIDLAGLTDKQTLLALRQVLGPDIILYGEPWIDSSDPDFQANPDWDWYKIDAPITYFDDDFRNAIHGPPDNPKNKLTDRGYAGGNGRRAEAQLAVAASFETEHTPLSGINYLDIHDNWAMADRFALHDWDGRQGVDEGPFKIAAAMLFTSLGPIVLHGGTEIMRSKGAAPLEEVIK
;
A
#
# COMPACT_ATOMS: atom_id res chain seq x y z
N MET A 1 -5.32 27.56 7.57
CA MET A 1 -4.24 28.00 6.66
C MET A 1 -3.60 26.83 5.93
N VAL A 2 -3.05 25.83 6.64
CA VAL A 2 -2.41 24.65 6.01
C VAL A 2 -3.39 23.83 5.16
N GLN A 3 -4.59 23.52 5.66
CA GLN A 3 -5.65 22.86 4.88
C GLN A 3 -5.91 23.57 3.54
N ARG A 4 -6.10 24.88 3.58
CA ARG A 4 -6.35 25.68 2.37
C ARG A 4 -5.16 25.61 1.41
N TRP A 5 -3.94 25.68 1.92
CA TRP A 5 -2.73 25.56 1.12
C TRP A 5 -2.66 24.20 0.40
N ILE A 6 -2.94 23.08 1.08
CA ILE A 6 -2.98 21.74 0.47
C ILE A 6 -3.99 21.70 -0.68
N ILE A 7 -5.22 22.17 -0.42
CA ILE A 7 -6.29 22.22 -1.42
C ILE A 7 -5.88 23.07 -2.63
N ASP A 8 -5.35 24.27 -2.39
CA ASP A 8 -4.91 25.18 -3.46
C ASP A 8 -3.79 24.56 -4.30
N GLN A 9 -2.85 23.82 -3.70
CA GLN A 9 -1.80 23.13 -4.45
C GLN A 9 -2.38 22.01 -5.32
N CYS A 10 -3.23 21.15 -4.78
CA CYS A 10 -3.83 20.07 -5.56
C CYS A 10 -4.69 20.61 -6.71
N GLN A 11 -5.51 21.64 -6.47
CA GLN A 11 -6.28 22.28 -7.54
C GLN A 11 -5.38 22.85 -8.63
N PHE A 12 -4.31 23.55 -8.25
CA PHE A 12 -3.33 24.07 -9.20
C PHE A 12 -2.71 22.95 -10.06
N PHE A 13 -2.34 21.81 -9.48
CA PHE A 13 -1.80 20.68 -10.26
C PHE A 13 -2.83 20.10 -11.25
N VAL A 14 -4.10 20.05 -10.88
CA VAL A 14 -5.18 19.63 -11.80
C VAL A 14 -5.37 20.67 -12.91
N GLU A 15 -5.49 21.95 -12.55
CA GLU A 15 -5.83 23.03 -13.49
C GLU A 15 -4.68 23.35 -14.46
N GLU A 16 -3.43 23.40 -13.98
CA GLU A 16 -2.27 23.81 -14.76
C GLU A 16 -1.63 22.63 -15.51
N TYR A 17 -1.60 21.44 -14.91
CA TYR A 17 -0.89 20.28 -15.46
C TYR A 17 -1.82 19.14 -15.91
N GLY A 18 -3.13 19.21 -15.64
CA GLY A 18 -4.07 18.17 -16.04
C GLY A 18 -3.86 16.84 -15.29
N VAL A 19 -3.40 16.89 -14.04
CA VAL A 19 -3.19 15.68 -13.23
C VAL A 19 -4.52 15.02 -12.86
N ASP A 20 -4.63 13.70 -13.05
CA ASP A 20 -5.87 12.93 -12.79
C ASP A 20 -5.99 12.39 -11.35
N GLY A 21 -4.97 12.59 -10.51
CA GLY A 21 -4.99 12.03 -9.16
C GLY A 21 -3.76 12.29 -8.31
N PHE A 22 -3.90 11.99 -7.02
CA PHE A 22 -2.86 12.18 -6.01
C PHE A 22 -2.74 10.95 -5.11
N ARG A 23 -1.49 10.52 -4.90
CA ARG A 23 -1.08 9.65 -3.78
C ARG A 23 -0.54 10.56 -2.69
N ILE A 24 -1.22 10.63 -1.54
CA ILE A 24 -0.79 11.39 -0.38
C ILE A 24 0.19 10.51 0.43
N ASP A 25 1.44 10.94 0.48
CA ASP A 25 2.48 10.34 1.31
C ASP A 25 2.11 10.48 2.78
N LEU A 26 2.24 9.38 3.56
CA LEU A 26 1.93 9.38 4.99
C LEU A 26 0.60 10.09 5.32
N ALA A 27 -0.47 9.72 4.62
CA ALA A 27 -1.76 10.39 4.74
C ALA A 27 -2.31 10.39 6.17
N GLY A 28 -1.98 9.38 6.99
CA GLY A 28 -2.31 9.33 8.42
C GLY A 28 -1.77 10.52 9.24
N LEU A 29 -0.73 11.22 8.76
CA LEU A 29 -0.24 12.46 9.38
C LEU A 29 -1.06 13.70 9.02
N THR A 30 -2.01 13.59 8.09
CA THR A 30 -2.92 14.67 7.70
C THR A 30 -4.26 14.48 8.39
N ASP A 31 -4.78 15.54 9.01
CA ASP A 31 -6.06 15.47 9.71
C ASP A 31 -7.21 15.06 8.77
N LYS A 32 -8.17 14.32 9.33
CA LYS A 32 -9.30 13.76 8.61
C LYS A 32 -10.12 14.82 7.86
N GLN A 33 -10.36 15.99 8.48
CA GLN A 33 -11.18 17.05 7.88
C GLN A 33 -10.53 17.63 6.64
N THR A 34 -9.21 17.77 6.65
CA THR A 34 -8.44 18.25 5.49
C THR A 34 -8.57 17.31 4.30
N LEU A 35 -8.49 15.99 4.51
CA LEU A 35 -8.64 15.01 3.44
C LEU A 35 -10.08 14.92 2.91
N LEU A 36 -11.08 15.03 3.79
CA LEU A 36 -12.49 15.11 3.39
C LEU A 36 -12.78 16.38 2.57
N ALA A 37 -12.27 17.54 3.01
CA ALA A 37 -12.41 18.80 2.30
C ALA A 37 -11.72 18.74 0.93
N LEU A 38 -10.52 18.15 0.87
CA LEU A 38 -9.79 17.93 -0.38
C LEU A 38 -10.60 17.05 -1.35
N ARG A 39 -11.11 15.91 -0.88
CA ARG A 39 -11.97 15.01 -1.67
C ARG A 39 -13.20 15.72 -2.22
N GLN A 40 -13.84 16.57 -1.41
CA GLN A 40 -15.01 17.34 -1.80
C GLN A 40 -14.69 18.37 -2.90
N VAL A 41 -13.54 19.06 -2.80
CA VAL A 41 -13.13 20.08 -3.78
C VAL A 41 -12.68 19.45 -5.09
N LEU A 42 -11.90 18.36 -5.05
CA LEU A 42 -11.40 17.70 -6.25
C LEU A 42 -12.50 16.97 -7.04
N GLY A 43 -13.63 16.62 -6.40
CA GLY A 43 -14.76 15.94 -7.04
C GLY A 43 -14.44 14.49 -7.40
N PRO A 44 -15.44 13.59 -7.56
CA PRO A 44 -15.27 12.13 -7.52
C PRO A 44 -14.36 11.52 -8.60
N ASP A 45 -14.14 12.22 -9.71
CA ASP A 45 -13.40 11.70 -10.87
C ASP A 45 -11.87 11.69 -10.67
N ILE A 46 -11.37 12.47 -9.71
CA ILE A 46 -9.95 12.50 -9.36
C ILE A 46 -9.58 11.31 -8.48
N ILE A 47 -8.53 10.56 -8.82
CA ILE A 47 -8.02 9.47 -7.98
C ILE A 47 -7.36 10.08 -6.73
N LEU A 48 -7.79 9.70 -5.53
CA LEU A 48 -7.20 10.20 -4.28
C LEU A 48 -7.05 9.04 -3.30
N TYR A 49 -5.80 8.75 -2.94
CA TYR A 49 -5.47 7.68 -2.01
C TYR A 49 -4.19 7.99 -1.25
N GLY A 50 -3.89 7.21 -0.21
CA GLY A 50 -2.67 7.42 0.55
C GLY A 50 -2.36 6.32 1.55
N GLU A 51 -1.29 6.54 2.30
CA GLU A 51 -0.87 5.62 3.35
C GLU A 51 -1.62 5.94 4.64
N PRO A 52 -2.43 5.01 5.16
CA PRO A 52 -3.19 5.25 6.38
C PRO A 52 -2.30 5.22 7.63
N TRP A 53 -1.03 4.81 7.49
CA TRP A 53 -0.11 4.61 8.59
C TRP A 53 0.79 5.82 8.85
N ILE A 54 1.54 5.69 9.95
CA ILE A 54 2.30 6.73 10.67
C ILE A 54 1.40 7.65 11.46
N ASP A 55 1.54 7.45 12.76
CA ASP A 55 0.87 8.18 13.80
C ASP A 55 1.54 9.54 14.00
N SER A 56 0.76 10.60 14.20
CA SER A 56 1.34 11.86 14.66
C SER A 56 2.06 11.63 15.99
N SER A 57 3.31 12.08 16.11
CA SER A 57 4.04 12.03 17.38
C SER A 57 3.50 13.01 18.43
N ASP A 58 2.51 13.83 18.07
CA ASP A 58 1.85 14.78 18.95
C ASP A 58 0.73 14.07 19.75
N PRO A 59 0.84 13.97 21.09
CA PRO A 59 -0.17 13.32 21.91
C PRO A 59 -1.55 13.98 21.84
N ASP A 60 -1.61 15.30 21.60
CA ASP A 60 -2.89 16.02 21.51
C ASP A 60 -3.59 15.69 20.19
N PHE A 61 -2.83 15.42 19.13
CA PHE A 61 -3.36 14.92 17.86
C PHE A 61 -3.96 13.53 18.06
N GLN A 62 -3.20 12.64 18.70
CA GLN A 62 -3.63 11.26 18.98
C GLN A 62 -4.86 11.14 19.85
N ALA A 63 -5.01 12.07 20.81
CA ALA A 63 -6.17 12.09 21.67
C ALA A 63 -7.44 12.64 20.97
N ASN A 64 -7.31 13.18 19.76
CA ASN A 64 -8.41 13.83 19.04
C ASN A 64 -8.96 12.93 17.93
N PRO A 65 -10.15 12.32 18.10
CA PRO A 65 -10.75 11.40 17.12
C PRO A 65 -11.20 12.07 15.82
N ASP A 66 -11.21 13.41 15.80
CA ASP A 66 -11.46 14.17 14.59
C ASP A 66 -10.18 14.31 13.75
N TRP A 67 -9.00 14.36 14.38
CA TRP A 67 -7.74 14.58 13.66
C TRP A 67 -7.03 13.27 13.35
N ASP A 68 -7.06 12.35 14.30
CA ASP A 68 -6.59 10.98 14.13
C ASP A 68 -7.56 10.13 13.31
N TRP A 69 -7.02 9.22 12.51
CA TRP A 69 -7.77 8.24 11.75
C TRP A 69 -6.86 7.10 11.31
N TYR A 70 -7.45 5.91 11.12
CA TYR A 70 -6.79 4.77 10.49
C TYR A 70 -7.74 4.12 9.47
N LYS A 71 -7.38 2.94 8.95
CA LYS A 71 -8.17 2.25 7.91
C LYS A 71 -9.67 2.17 8.19
N ILE A 72 -10.08 1.92 9.44
CA ILE A 72 -11.49 1.74 9.81
C ILE A 72 -12.33 2.99 9.60
N ASP A 73 -11.71 4.17 9.61
CA ASP A 73 -12.41 5.45 9.50
C ASP A 73 -11.75 6.39 8.49
N ALA A 74 -11.02 5.80 7.54
CA ALA A 74 -10.24 6.51 6.54
C ALA A 74 -11.09 7.47 5.69
N PRO A 75 -10.65 8.73 5.51
CA PRO A 75 -11.38 9.74 4.74
C PRO A 75 -11.22 9.59 3.22
N ILE A 76 -10.25 8.78 2.78
CA ILE A 76 -9.90 8.52 1.38
C ILE A 76 -9.52 7.04 1.22
N THR A 77 -9.41 6.55 -0.01
CA THR A 77 -8.88 5.20 -0.29
C THR A 77 -7.48 5.05 0.30
N TYR A 78 -7.18 3.91 0.90
CA TYR A 78 -5.91 3.67 1.58
C TYR A 78 -5.14 2.50 0.99
N PHE A 79 -3.80 2.51 1.06
CA PHE A 79 -3.01 1.32 0.73
C PHE A 79 -3.40 0.14 1.62
N ASP A 80 -3.88 -0.94 1.02
CA ASP A 80 -4.29 -2.11 1.80
C ASP A 80 -3.12 -3.06 2.07
N ASP A 81 -2.46 -2.84 3.20
CA ASP A 81 -1.40 -3.73 3.64
C ASP A 81 -1.91 -5.09 4.15
N ASP A 82 -3.20 -5.25 4.46
CA ASP A 82 -3.77 -6.55 4.82
C ASP A 82 -3.82 -7.47 3.60
N PHE A 83 -4.25 -6.95 2.44
CA PHE A 83 -4.11 -7.62 1.15
C PHE A 83 -2.65 -8.05 0.88
N ARG A 84 -1.71 -7.10 0.96
CA ARG A 84 -0.28 -7.39 0.75
C ARG A 84 0.19 -8.51 1.67
N ASN A 85 -0.10 -8.41 2.96
CA ASN A 85 0.34 -9.37 3.98
C ASN A 85 -0.26 -10.77 3.73
N ALA A 86 -1.53 -10.83 3.34
CA ALA A 86 -2.22 -12.08 3.06
C ALA A 86 -1.65 -12.79 1.82
N ILE A 87 -1.32 -12.05 0.76
CA ILE A 87 -0.93 -12.65 -0.53
C ILE A 87 0.59 -12.75 -0.71
N HIS A 88 1.32 -11.67 -0.46
CA HIS A 88 2.76 -11.54 -0.66
C HIS A 88 3.57 -11.81 0.61
N GLY A 89 3.07 -11.35 1.76
CA GLY A 89 3.72 -11.46 3.06
C GLY A 89 4.03 -10.07 3.68
N PRO A 90 4.32 -10.03 4.98
CA PRO A 90 4.61 -8.79 5.71
C PRO A 90 5.89 -8.09 5.24
N PRO A 91 6.04 -6.78 5.48
CA PRO A 91 7.12 -5.97 4.93
C PRO A 91 8.44 -6.19 5.67
N ASP A 92 8.40 -6.81 6.85
CA ASP A 92 9.55 -7.16 7.68
C ASP A 92 10.59 -8.01 6.93
N ASN A 93 11.81 -8.00 7.46
CA ASN A 93 12.91 -8.82 6.98
C ASN A 93 12.57 -10.32 7.14
N PRO A 94 12.31 -11.04 6.03
CA PRO A 94 11.93 -12.43 6.12
C PRO A 94 13.12 -13.33 6.44
N LYS A 95 12.85 -14.42 7.14
CA LYS A 95 13.83 -15.43 7.56
C LYS A 95 13.51 -16.79 6.97
N ASN A 96 12.24 -17.10 6.75
CA ASN A 96 11.78 -18.39 6.26
C ASN A 96 10.78 -18.24 5.11
N LYS A 97 11.16 -18.77 3.93
CA LYS A 97 10.35 -18.70 2.70
C LYS A 97 8.96 -19.33 2.82
N LEU A 98 8.81 -20.37 3.64
CA LEU A 98 7.54 -21.07 3.77
C LEU A 98 6.54 -20.30 4.65
N THR A 99 7.01 -19.62 5.69
CA THR A 99 6.13 -18.96 6.68
C THR A 99 5.99 -17.46 6.45
N ASP A 100 7.01 -16.81 5.90
CA ASP A 100 7.08 -15.35 5.82
C ASP A 100 6.65 -14.82 4.45
N ARG A 101 6.42 -15.72 3.49
CA ARG A 101 5.63 -15.41 2.30
C ARG A 101 4.15 -15.47 2.64
N GLY A 102 3.33 -14.73 1.90
CA GLY A 102 1.88 -14.84 1.97
C GLY A 102 1.36 -16.15 1.38
N TYR A 103 0.04 -16.24 1.22
CA TYR A 103 -0.64 -17.44 0.73
C TYR A 103 -0.11 -17.92 -0.61
N ALA A 104 0.22 -17.01 -1.53
CA ALA A 104 0.79 -17.36 -2.83
C ALA A 104 2.15 -18.09 -2.71
N GLY A 105 2.90 -17.83 -1.63
CA GLY A 105 4.15 -18.53 -1.31
C GLY A 105 3.98 -19.79 -0.46
N GLY A 106 2.76 -20.19 -0.14
CA GLY A 106 2.47 -21.49 0.48
C GLY A 106 2.37 -21.50 2.00
N ASN A 107 2.21 -20.36 2.67
CA ASN A 107 2.11 -20.31 4.14
C ASN A 107 0.82 -20.93 4.72
N GLY A 108 -0.15 -21.31 3.88
CA GLY A 108 -1.39 -21.98 4.27
C GLY A 108 -2.48 -21.08 4.86
N ARG A 109 -2.28 -19.75 4.93
CA ARG A 109 -3.25 -18.76 5.43
C ARG A 109 -4.37 -18.48 4.43
N ARG A 110 -5.17 -19.51 4.16
CA ARG A 110 -6.23 -19.48 3.14
C ARG A 110 -7.36 -18.50 3.47
N ALA A 111 -7.75 -18.41 4.75
CA ALA A 111 -8.88 -17.58 5.16
C ALA A 111 -8.60 -16.09 4.87
N GLU A 112 -7.39 -15.65 5.19
CA GLU A 112 -6.91 -14.30 4.95
C GLU A 112 -6.82 -13.99 3.45
N ALA A 113 -6.34 -14.95 2.65
CA ALA A 113 -6.34 -14.81 1.20
C ALA A 113 -7.74 -14.70 0.59
N GLN A 114 -8.74 -15.37 1.18
CA GLN A 114 -10.14 -15.24 0.74
C GLN A 114 -10.71 -13.86 1.06
N LEU A 115 -10.39 -13.31 2.23
CA LEU A 115 -10.78 -11.95 2.60
C LEU A 115 -10.13 -10.92 1.66
N ALA A 116 -8.83 -11.07 1.39
CA ALA A 116 -8.07 -10.20 0.50
C ALA A 116 -8.66 -10.15 -0.93
N VAL A 117 -8.93 -11.31 -1.54
CA VAL A 117 -9.50 -11.34 -2.91
C VAL A 117 -10.93 -10.75 -2.93
N ALA A 118 -11.68 -10.87 -1.84
CA ALA A 118 -13.05 -10.42 -1.74
C ALA A 118 -13.21 -8.97 -1.25
N ALA A 119 -12.13 -8.24 -0.94
CA ALA A 119 -12.15 -6.92 -0.30
C ALA A 119 -13.12 -6.91 0.91
N SER A 120 -12.88 -7.85 1.83
CA SER A 120 -13.78 -8.18 2.94
C SER A 120 -13.10 -8.16 4.31
N PHE A 121 -11.94 -7.51 4.43
CA PHE A 121 -11.38 -7.23 5.76
C PHE A 121 -12.30 -6.29 6.55
N GLU A 122 -12.21 -6.32 7.88
CA GLU A 122 -13.07 -5.53 8.77
C GLU A 122 -13.02 -4.01 8.49
N THR A 123 -11.86 -3.54 8.01
CA THR A 123 -11.58 -2.14 7.68
C THR A 123 -12.06 -1.73 6.28
N GLU A 124 -12.56 -2.67 5.49
CA GLU A 124 -13.01 -2.45 4.11
C GLU A 124 -14.54 -2.31 4.06
N HIS A 125 -15.04 -1.10 4.26
CA HIS A 125 -16.48 -0.82 4.17
C HIS A 125 -17.05 -1.00 2.76
N THR A 126 -16.19 -0.81 1.75
CA THR A 126 -16.51 -0.99 0.34
C THR A 126 -15.30 -1.54 -0.41
N PRO A 127 -15.47 -2.14 -1.60
CA PRO A 127 -14.34 -2.52 -2.44
C PRO A 127 -13.43 -1.36 -2.88
N LEU A 128 -13.82 -0.10 -2.66
CA LEU A 128 -13.01 1.07 -2.98
C LEU A 128 -12.27 1.64 -1.74
N SER A 129 -12.47 1.04 -0.56
CA SER A 129 -11.83 1.47 0.69
C SER A 129 -10.32 1.25 0.63
N GLY A 130 -9.89 0.05 0.26
CA GLY A 130 -8.48 -0.31 0.09
C GLY A 130 -8.04 -0.25 -1.37
N ILE A 131 -6.77 0.09 -1.61
CA ILE A 131 -6.08 -0.15 -2.88
C ILE A 131 -5.09 -1.30 -2.71
N ASN A 132 -5.33 -2.37 -3.47
CA ASN A 132 -4.59 -3.61 -3.36
C ASN A 132 -3.21 -3.47 -4.02
N TYR A 133 -2.19 -4.04 -3.39
CA TYR A 133 -0.83 -4.05 -3.92
C TYR A 133 -0.03 -5.22 -3.33
N LEU A 134 1.07 -5.58 -3.99
CA LEU A 134 1.98 -6.63 -3.52
C LEU A 134 3.36 -6.07 -3.18
N ASP A 135 3.82 -5.10 -3.96
CA ASP A 135 5.03 -4.34 -3.73
C ASP A 135 4.90 -2.91 -4.23
N ILE A 136 5.74 -2.03 -3.68
CA ILE A 136 5.88 -0.62 -4.04
C ILE A 136 7.36 -0.22 -3.95
N HIS A 137 7.64 1.08 -4.04
CA HIS A 137 8.99 1.61 -3.91
C HIS A 137 9.61 1.31 -2.54
N ASP A 138 8.82 1.19 -1.48
CA ASP A 138 9.25 0.73 -0.16
C ASP A 138 9.48 -0.78 -0.08
N ASN A 139 10.25 -1.19 0.94
CA ASN A 139 10.53 -2.57 1.32
C ASN A 139 11.01 -3.48 0.16
N TRP A 140 10.73 -4.77 0.28
CA TRP A 140 11.14 -5.83 -0.65
C TRP A 140 10.36 -5.76 -1.96
N ALA A 141 11.06 -5.84 -3.09
CA ALA A 141 10.39 -6.05 -4.37
C ALA A 141 9.76 -7.46 -4.40
N MET A 142 8.71 -7.62 -5.19
CA MET A 142 8.01 -8.90 -5.29
C MET A 142 8.92 -10.04 -5.78
N ALA A 143 9.85 -9.73 -6.69
CA ALA A 143 10.84 -10.69 -7.17
C ALA A 143 11.78 -11.18 -6.05
N ASP A 144 12.17 -10.29 -5.14
CA ASP A 144 13.06 -10.62 -4.02
C ASP A 144 12.34 -11.51 -3.00
N ARG A 145 11.05 -11.25 -2.74
CA ARG A 145 10.22 -12.12 -1.90
C ARG A 145 10.11 -13.52 -2.48
N PHE A 146 9.94 -13.65 -3.79
CA PHE A 146 9.84 -14.93 -4.49
C PHE A 146 11.18 -15.48 -5.01
N ALA A 147 12.31 -14.92 -4.59
CA ALA A 147 13.63 -15.37 -5.02
C ALA A 147 13.88 -16.86 -4.69
N LEU A 148 14.72 -17.52 -5.49
CA LEU A 148 15.18 -18.90 -5.27
C LEU A 148 16.24 -18.98 -4.17
N HIS A 149 17.09 -17.95 -4.04
CA HIS A 149 18.21 -17.89 -3.11
C HIS A 149 18.22 -16.55 -2.34
N ASP A 150 18.53 -16.60 -1.05
CA ASP A 150 18.87 -15.46 -0.16
C ASP A 150 18.03 -14.17 -0.27
N TRP A 151 16.77 -14.30 -0.68
CA TRP A 151 15.85 -13.18 -0.95
C TRP A 151 16.40 -12.17 -1.97
N ASP A 152 17.22 -12.65 -2.90
CA ASP A 152 17.82 -11.86 -3.98
C ASP A 152 17.27 -12.32 -5.33
N GLY A 153 16.29 -11.60 -5.87
CA GLY A 153 15.63 -11.93 -7.13
C GLY A 153 16.57 -11.92 -8.34
N ARG A 154 17.75 -11.27 -8.25
CA ARG A 154 18.78 -11.31 -9.29
C ARG A 154 19.37 -12.71 -9.47
N GLN A 155 19.30 -13.56 -8.43
CA GLN A 155 19.78 -14.94 -8.45
C GLN A 155 18.71 -15.94 -8.91
N GLY A 156 17.56 -15.44 -9.39
CA GLY A 156 16.46 -16.24 -9.88
C GLY A 156 15.21 -16.12 -9.01
N VAL A 157 14.05 -16.22 -9.65
CA VAL A 157 12.73 -16.05 -9.04
C VAL A 157 11.92 -17.32 -9.29
N ASP A 158 11.21 -17.77 -8.26
CA ASP A 158 10.21 -18.82 -8.41
C ASP A 158 8.96 -18.24 -9.07
N GLU A 159 8.85 -18.43 -10.39
CA GLU A 159 7.79 -17.82 -11.19
C GLU A 159 6.38 -18.35 -10.88
N GLY A 160 6.27 -19.57 -10.34
CA GLY A 160 4.98 -20.18 -9.99
C GLY A 160 4.20 -19.36 -8.97
N PRO A 161 4.70 -19.23 -7.72
CA PRO A 161 4.07 -18.42 -6.69
C PRO A 161 4.04 -16.93 -7.06
N PHE A 162 5.03 -16.42 -7.80
CA PHE A 162 5.02 -15.05 -8.31
C PHE A 162 3.78 -14.79 -9.19
N LYS A 163 3.54 -15.65 -10.19
CA LYS A 163 2.38 -15.51 -11.09
C LYS A 163 1.06 -15.74 -10.37
N ILE A 164 1.00 -16.62 -9.37
CA ILE A 164 -0.18 -16.80 -8.53
C ILE A 164 -0.50 -15.51 -7.78
N ALA A 165 0.48 -14.91 -7.10
CA ALA A 165 0.29 -13.64 -6.39
C ALA A 165 -0.19 -12.53 -7.35
N ALA A 166 0.45 -12.40 -8.51
CA ALA A 166 0.04 -11.42 -9.53
C ALA A 166 -1.40 -11.68 -10.01
N ALA A 167 -1.76 -12.93 -10.30
CA ALA A 167 -3.12 -13.28 -10.69
C ALA A 167 -4.13 -12.91 -9.61
N MET A 168 -3.83 -13.20 -8.34
CA MET A 168 -4.69 -12.85 -7.20
C MET A 168 -4.89 -11.33 -7.08
N LEU A 169 -3.85 -10.52 -7.33
CA LEU A 169 -3.97 -9.05 -7.40
C LEU A 169 -4.89 -8.61 -8.54
N PHE A 170 -4.69 -9.12 -9.76
CA PHE A 170 -5.50 -8.71 -10.91
C PHE A 170 -6.95 -9.22 -10.88
N THR A 171 -7.25 -10.22 -10.06
CA THR A 171 -8.60 -10.79 -9.93
C THR A 171 -9.28 -10.47 -8.60
N SER A 172 -8.67 -9.65 -7.74
CA SER A 172 -9.32 -9.21 -6.51
C SER A 172 -10.32 -8.08 -6.77
N LEU A 173 -11.27 -7.91 -5.86
CA LEU A 173 -12.17 -6.76 -5.86
C LEU A 173 -11.40 -5.50 -5.42
N GLY A 174 -11.71 -4.37 -6.06
CA GLY A 174 -11.17 -3.06 -5.73
C GLY A 174 -10.07 -2.56 -6.67
N PRO A 175 -9.59 -1.33 -6.44
CA PRO A 175 -8.51 -0.76 -7.21
C PRO A 175 -7.19 -1.47 -6.89
N ILE A 176 -6.26 -1.45 -7.85
CA ILE A 176 -4.93 -2.05 -7.71
C ILE A 176 -3.83 -1.02 -8.00
N VAL A 177 -2.68 -1.18 -7.36
CA VAL A 177 -1.42 -0.50 -7.73
C VAL A 177 -0.40 -1.55 -8.13
N LEU A 178 0.28 -1.27 -9.25
CA LEU A 178 1.44 -2.04 -9.70
C LEU A 178 2.68 -1.16 -9.60
N HIS A 179 3.72 -1.69 -8.98
CA HIS A 179 5.02 -1.05 -8.98
C HIS A 179 5.72 -1.27 -10.33
N GLY A 180 6.21 -0.18 -10.94
CA GLY A 180 6.92 -0.25 -12.22
C GLY A 180 8.13 -1.19 -12.16
N GLY A 181 8.11 -2.21 -13.02
CA GLY A 181 9.13 -3.25 -13.10
C GLY A 181 8.70 -4.58 -12.49
N THR A 182 7.63 -4.63 -11.70
CA THR A 182 7.12 -5.90 -11.14
C THR A 182 6.73 -6.87 -12.26
N GLU A 183 6.18 -6.37 -13.37
CA GLU A 183 5.81 -7.16 -14.55
C GLU A 183 6.99 -7.86 -15.24
N ILE A 184 8.22 -7.37 -15.03
CA ILE A 184 9.47 -7.97 -15.52
C ILE A 184 10.33 -8.56 -14.38
N MET A 185 9.71 -8.85 -13.22
CA MET A 185 10.37 -9.39 -12.03
C MET A 185 11.56 -8.54 -11.56
N ARG A 186 11.37 -7.22 -11.54
CA ARG A 186 12.37 -6.29 -11.00
C ARG A 186 12.75 -6.69 -9.58
N SER A 187 14.05 -6.83 -9.37
CA SER A 187 14.68 -7.06 -8.07
C SER A 187 15.39 -5.78 -7.62
N LYS A 188 15.31 -5.46 -6.32
CA LYS A 188 16.17 -4.46 -5.67
C LYS A 188 17.48 -5.09 -5.18
N GLY A 189 17.52 -6.43 -5.16
CA GLY A 189 18.61 -7.23 -4.66
C GLY A 189 18.65 -7.23 -3.13
N ALA A 190 19.33 -8.21 -2.56
CA ALA A 190 19.73 -8.15 -1.16
C ALA A 190 21.00 -7.31 -1.07
N ALA A 191 20.87 -6.05 -0.65
CA ALA A 191 22.01 -5.26 -0.19
C ALA A 191 22.08 -5.38 1.33
N PRO A 192 23.28 -5.60 1.92
CA PRO A 192 23.42 -5.46 3.36
C PRO A 192 22.96 -4.07 3.78
N LEU A 193 22.25 -3.99 4.92
CA LEU A 193 21.96 -2.71 5.56
C LEU A 193 23.28 -2.13 6.04
N GLU A 194 23.93 -1.33 5.20
CA GLU A 194 25.03 -0.49 5.64
C GLU A 194 24.42 0.73 6.32
N GLU A 195 24.39 0.70 7.66
CA GLU A 195 24.20 1.94 8.42
C GLU A 195 25.39 2.85 8.11
N VAL A 196 25.16 3.84 7.25
CA VAL A 196 26.10 4.94 7.10
C VAL A 196 26.02 5.73 8.40
N ILE A 197 26.97 5.48 9.31
CA ILE A 197 27.16 6.33 10.49
C ILE A 197 27.42 7.75 9.95
N LYS A 198 26.43 8.62 10.12
CA LYS A 198 26.53 10.05 9.78
C LYS A 198 27.39 10.79 10.80
#